data_AF-A0A6N0ZF53-F1
#
_entry.id   AF-A0A6N0ZF53-F1
#
_cell.length_a   1.000
_cell.length_b   1.000
_cell.length_c   1.000
_cell.angle_alpha   90.00
_cell.angle_beta   90.00
_cell.angle_gamma   90.00
#
_symmetry.space_group_name_H-M   'P 1'
#
loop_
_entity.id
_entity.type
_entity.pdbx_description
1 polymer ?
#
loop_
_entity_poly.entity_id
_entity_poly.type
_entity_poly.pdbx_seq_one_letter_code
_entity_poly.pdbx_strand_id
1 'polypeptide(L)'
;MSSTLLVQKLWNYCNVLRDDGMSYGDYVEQLTYLLFLKMADERSSPPYHQPSPIPAAYSWPALLARDGDALFDHDRHTLEELGRQPGTLALIFGKAQNKLQDPAKLRRVGPPGAGASYFGSLIGW
;
A
#
# COMPACT_ATOMS: atom_id res chain seq x y z
N MET A 1 -13.81 12.71 -0.80
CA MET A 1 -14.35 11.35 -1.02
C MET A 1 -13.89 10.50 0.15
N SER A 2 -14.82 9.79 0.79
CA SER A 2 -14.72 9.37 2.19
C SER A 2 -13.54 8.44 2.48
N SER A 3 -12.71 8.78 3.47
CA SER A 3 -11.57 7.99 3.97
C SER A 3 -11.92 6.52 4.24
N THR A 4 -13.20 6.23 4.50
CA THR A 4 -13.74 4.88 4.65
C THR A 4 -13.50 3.97 3.44
N LEU A 5 -13.72 4.45 2.21
CA LEU A 5 -13.52 3.66 0.97
C LEU A 5 -12.04 3.33 0.73
N LEU A 6 -11.16 4.23 1.15
CA LEU A 6 -9.72 4.04 1.08
C LEU A 6 -9.27 2.92 2.02
N VAL A 7 -9.70 3.01 3.28
CA VAL A 7 -9.35 2.04 4.32
C VAL A 7 -9.91 0.66 3.99
N GLN A 8 -11.07 0.60 3.33
CA GLN A 8 -11.63 -0.66 2.81
C GLN A 8 -10.73 -1.35 1.78
N LYS A 9 -10.22 -0.60 0.80
CA LYS A 9 -9.30 -1.15 -0.22
C LYS A 9 -8.01 -1.66 0.41
N LEU A 10 -7.47 -0.91 1.37
CA LEU A 10 -6.35 -1.31 2.22
C LEU A 10 -6.64 -2.61 2.97
N TRP A 11 -7.80 -2.73 3.60
CA TRP A 11 -8.18 -3.92 4.35
C TRP A 11 -8.33 -5.14 3.46
N ASN A 12 -8.91 -4.96 2.28
CA ASN A 12 -9.02 -6.02 1.27
C ASN A 12 -7.64 -6.48 0.81
N TYR A 13 -6.71 -5.55 0.60
CA TYR A 13 -5.33 -5.88 0.28
C TYR A 13 -4.66 -6.67 1.43
N CYS A 14 -4.79 -6.21 2.68
CA CYS A 14 -4.24 -6.89 3.86
C CYS A 14 -4.83 -8.29 4.08
N ASN A 15 -6.13 -8.49 3.79
CA ASN A 15 -6.76 -9.80 3.82
C ASN A 15 -6.20 -10.74 2.78
N VAL A 16 -6.09 -10.25 1.54
CA VAL A 16 -5.53 -11.04 0.45
C VAL A 16 -4.09 -11.45 0.79
N LEU A 17 -3.29 -10.53 1.34
CA LEU A 17 -1.92 -10.84 1.81
C LEU A 17 -1.91 -11.93 2.89
N ARG A 18 -2.82 -11.86 3.87
CA ARG A 18 -2.92 -12.83 4.96
C ARG A 18 -3.36 -14.22 4.49
N ASP A 19 -4.33 -14.27 3.59
CA ASP A 19 -4.95 -15.52 3.13
C ASP A 19 -4.09 -16.27 2.09
N ASP A 20 -3.05 -15.64 1.55
CA ASP A 20 -2.14 -16.23 0.56
C ASP A 20 -1.01 -17.07 1.16
N GLY A 21 -1.05 -17.36 2.46
CA GLY A 21 -0.02 -18.15 3.15
C GLY A 21 1.30 -17.39 3.34
N MET A 22 1.26 -16.06 3.22
CA MET A 22 2.40 -15.19 3.46
C MET A 22 2.89 -15.35 4.91
N SER A 23 4.21 -15.40 5.10
CA SER A 23 4.76 -15.44 6.46
C SER A 23 4.44 -14.13 7.19
N TYR A 24 4.36 -14.16 8.53
CA TYR A 24 4.12 -12.94 9.30
C TYR A 24 5.16 -11.84 9.02
N GLY A 25 6.42 -12.24 8.79
CA GLY A 25 7.49 -11.31 8.43
C GLY A 25 7.25 -10.63 7.09
N ASP A 26 6.93 -11.41 6.05
CA ASP A 26 6.62 -10.87 4.72
C ASP A 26 5.37 -9.97 4.77
N TYR A 27 4.35 -10.34 5.56
CA TYR A 27 3.13 -9.54 5.75
C TYR A 27 3.44 -8.17 6.37
N VAL A 28 4.25 -8.14 7.43
CA VAL A 28 4.65 -6.89 8.09
C VAL A 28 5.50 -6.04 7.14
N GLU A 29 6.35 -6.65 6.34
CA GLU A 29 7.17 -5.95 5.34
C GLU A 29 6.30 -5.26 4.28
N GLN A 30 5.34 -5.98 3.67
CA GLN A 30 4.40 -5.38 2.71
C GLN A 30 3.57 -4.25 3.32
N LEU A 31 3.07 -4.44 4.54
CA LEU A 31 2.32 -3.40 5.24
C LEU A 31 3.17 -2.14 5.49
N THR A 32 4.47 -2.31 5.75
CA THR A 32 5.40 -1.20 5.95
C THR A 32 5.58 -0.37 4.68
N TYR A 33 5.64 -1.01 3.51
CA TYR A 33 5.71 -0.32 2.22
C TYR A 33 4.47 0.53 1.95
N LEU A 34 3.27 -0.05 2.16
CA LEU A 34 2.01 0.68 2.02
C LEU A 34 1.91 1.86 2.98
N LEU A 35 2.35 1.67 4.22
CA LEU A 35 2.36 2.74 5.21
C LEU A 35 3.27 3.89 4.77
N PHE A 36 4.44 3.59 4.22
CA PHE A 36 5.35 4.61 3.72
C PHE A 36 4.74 5.43 2.57
N LEU A 37 4.08 4.76 1.62
CA LEU A 37 3.35 5.42 0.53
C LEU A 37 2.24 6.32 1.07
N LYS A 38 1.45 5.83 2.05
CA LYS A 38 0.39 6.62 2.68
C LYS A 38 0.92 7.84 3.44
N MET A 39 2.03 7.68 4.16
CA MET A 39 2.67 8.76 4.90
C MET A 39 3.22 9.84 3.96
N ALA A 40 3.81 9.46 2.83
CA ALA A 40 4.27 10.40 1.81
C ALA A 40 3.09 11.21 1.24
N ASP A 41 1.98 10.55 0.96
CA ASP A 41 0.74 11.16 0.48
C ASP A 41 0.13 12.15 1.49
N GLU A 42 0.03 11.77 2.77
CA GLU A 42 -0.44 12.66 3.86
C GLU A 42 0.45 13.91 3.98
N ARG A 43 1.78 13.75 3.91
CA ARG A 43 2.72 14.87 4.01
C ARG A 43 2.69 15.80 2.80
N SER A 44 2.33 15.28 1.63
CA SER A 44 2.16 16.08 0.42
C SER A 44 0.82 16.83 0.36
N SER A 45 -0.12 16.42 1.20
CA SER A 45 -1.46 17.01 1.31
C SER A 45 -1.51 18.11 2.38
N PRO A 46 -2.57 18.95 2.39
CA PRO A 46 -2.82 19.84 3.51
C PRO A 46 -2.84 19.07 4.84
N PRO A 47 -2.28 19.61 5.93
CA PRO A 47 -1.74 20.97 6.09
C PRO A 47 -0.25 21.13 5.73
N TYR A 48 0.46 20.05 5.39
CA TYR A 48 1.92 20.04 5.35
C TYR A 48 2.49 20.49 4.00
N HIS A 49 1.84 20.15 2.88
CA HIS A 49 2.23 20.54 1.52
C HIS A 49 3.71 20.28 1.17
N GLN A 50 4.30 19.21 1.71
CA GLN A 50 5.69 18.87 1.45
C GLN A 50 5.86 18.21 0.06
N PRO A 51 6.96 18.48 -0.65
CA PRO A 51 7.26 17.73 -1.86
C PRO A 51 7.34 16.23 -1.57
N SER A 52 6.53 15.44 -2.28
CA SER A 52 6.58 13.99 -2.16
C SER A 52 7.87 13.45 -2.79
N PRO A 53 8.63 12.58 -2.09
CA PRO A 53 9.75 11.87 -2.70
C PRO A 53 9.28 10.75 -3.64
N ILE A 54 8.00 10.36 -3.57
CA ILE A 54 7.42 9.30 -4.41
C ILE A 54 6.99 9.92 -5.76
N PRO A 55 7.45 9.39 -6.91
CA PRO A 55 6.98 9.83 -8.21
C PRO A 55 5.47 9.63 -8.36
N ALA A 56 4.78 10.56 -9.02
CA ALA A 56 3.32 10.56 -9.14
C ALA A 56 2.73 9.24 -9.70
N ALA A 57 3.44 8.60 -10.64
CA ALA A 57 3.02 7.33 -11.25
C ALA A 57 2.91 6.17 -10.24
N TYR A 58 3.66 6.22 -9.14
CA TYR A 58 3.76 5.19 -8.10
C TYR A 58 3.25 5.71 -6.74
N SER A 59 2.47 6.79 -6.78
CA SER A 59 1.91 7.43 -5.58
C SER A 59 0.79 6.60 -4.98
N TRP A 60 0.45 6.92 -3.72
CA TRP A 60 -0.67 6.31 -3.02
C TRP A 60 -2.00 6.40 -3.81
N PRO A 61 -2.38 7.55 -4.41
CA PRO A 61 -3.56 7.61 -5.28
C PRO A 61 -3.48 6.70 -6.51
N ALA A 62 -2.29 6.57 -7.11
CA ALA A 62 -2.08 5.71 -8.27
C ALA A 62 -2.30 4.24 -7.91
N LEU A 63 -1.80 3.79 -6.76
CA LEU A 63 -2.01 2.43 -6.26
C LEU A 63 -3.52 2.12 -6.13
N LEU A 64 -4.29 3.01 -5.52
CA LEU A 64 -5.72 2.81 -5.24
C LEU A 64 -6.62 2.87 -6.46
N ALA A 65 -6.15 3.49 -7.53
CA ALA A 65 -6.87 3.55 -8.80
C ALA A 65 -6.92 2.19 -9.51
N ARG A 66 -6.20 1.18 -8.99
CA ARG A 66 -6.07 -0.16 -9.57
C ARG A 66 -6.65 -1.23 -8.66
N ASP A 67 -7.01 -2.35 -9.25
CA ASP A 67 -7.53 -3.55 -8.59
C ASP A 67 -7.04 -4.82 -9.33
N GLY A 68 -7.26 -6.00 -8.73
CA GLY A 68 -6.94 -7.27 -9.38
C GLY A 68 -5.47 -7.36 -9.82
N ASP A 69 -5.26 -7.97 -10.98
CA ASP A 69 -3.95 -8.14 -11.61
C ASP A 69 -3.24 -6.80 -11.88
N ALA A 70 -3.99 -5.75 -12.22
CA ALA A 70 -3.42 -4.43 -12.48
C ALA A 70 -2.82 -3.79 -11.21
N LEU A 71 -3.43 -4.05 -10.05
CA LEU A 71 -2.89 -3.65 -8.75
C LEU A 71 -1.60 -4.42 -8.43
N PHE A 72 -1.61 -5.75 -8.65
CA PHE A 72 -0.44 -6.60 -8.42
C PHE A 72 0.77 -6.14 -9.24
N ASP A 73 0.59 -5.99 -10.56
CA ASP A 73 1.66 -5.58 -11.47
C ASP A 73 2.17 -4.18 -11.12
N HIS A 74 1.26 -3.28 -10.77
CA HIS A 74 1.62 -1.93 -10.38
C HIS A 74 2.39 -1.87 -9.06
N ASP A 75 1.98 -2.66 -8.07
CA ASP A 75 2.67 -2.74 -6.78
C ASP A 75 4.09 -3.29 -6.96
N ARG A 76 4.27 -4.36 -7.75
CA ARG A 76 5.60 -4.88 -8.12
C ARG A 76 6.48 -3.80 -8.74
N HIS A 77 5.96 -3.08 -9.74
CA HIS A 77 6.70 -1.99 -10.39
C HIS A 77 6.97 -0.80 -9.48
N THR A 78 6.08 -0.52 -8.52
CA THR A 78 6.27 0.51 -7.50
C THR A 78 7.47 0.16 -6.62
N LEU A 79 7.52 -1.06 -6.08
CA LEU A 79 8.64 -1.50 -5.24
C LEU A 79 9.97 -1.48 -6.00
N GLU A 80 9.96 -1.96 -7.25
CA GLU A 80 11.13 -1.94 -8.13
C GLU A 80 11.63 -0.51 -8.38
N GLU A 81 10.74 0.41 -8.77
CA GLU A 81 11.14 1.78 -9.07
C GLU A 81 11.65 2.51 -7.83
N LEU A 82 10.94 2.40 -6.71
CA LEU A 82 11.34 3.06 -5.46
C LEU A 82 12.66 2.49 -4.91
N GLY A 83 12.92 1.19 -5.13
CA GLY A 83 14.20 0.57 -4.80
C GLY A 83 15.37 1.09 -5.63
N ARG A 84 15.11 1.64 -6.83
CA ARG A 84 16.13 2.26 -7.70
C ARG A 84 16.36 3.75 -7.40
N GLN A 85 15.47 4.39 -6.65
CA GLN A 85 15.59 5.80 -6.30
C GLN A 85 16.72 6.00 -5.27
N PRO A 86 17.53 7.06 -5.37
CA PRO A 86 18.63 7.30 -4.44
C PRO A 86 18.14 7.68 -3.03
N GLY A 87 19.04 7.60 -2.06
CA GLY A 87 18.79 8.07 -0.69
C GLY A 87 17.86 7.15 0.11
N THR A 88 16.93 7.75 0.87
CA THR A 88 16.07 7.03 1.81
C THR A 88 15.17 6.00 1.12
N LEU A 89 14.76 6.23 -0.13
CA LEU A 89 13.92 5.27 -0.86
C LEU A 89 14.68 3.97 -1.19
N ALA A 90 15.91 4.04 -1.69
CA ALA A 90 16.76 2.85 -1.87
C ALA A 90 17.00 2.10 -0.55
N LEU A 91 17.13 2.79 0.58
CA LEU A 91 17.33 2.13 1.87
C LEU A 91 16.10 1.32 2.31
N ILE A 92 14.89 1.81 2.00
CA ILE A 92 13.63 1.18 2.41
C ILE A 92 13.20 0.11 1.39
N PHE A 93 13.34 0.39 0.10
CA PHE A 93 12.79 -0.42 -0.99
C PHE A 93 13.85 -1.21 -1.78
N GLY A 94 15.15 -0.99 -1.56
CA GLY A 94 16.23 -1.52 -2.42
C GLY A 94 16.36 -3.05 -2.46
N LYS A 95 15.71 -3.77 -1.53
CA LYS A 95 15.58 -5.24 -1.57
C LYS A 95 14.12 -5.70 -1.49
N ALA A 96 13.18 -4.76 -1.64
CA ALA A 96 11.77 -5.07 -1.61
C ALA A 96 11.43 -6.03 -2.75
N GLN A 97 10.72 -7.09 -2.42
CA GLN A 97 10.14 -7.99 -3.40
C GLN A 97 8.64 -8.01 -3.16
N ASN A 98 7.87 -7.99 -4.25
CA ASN A 98 6.46 -8.32 -4.13
C ASN A 98 6.34 -9.81 -3.76
N LYS A 99 5.68 -10.09 -2.64
CA LYS A 99 5.50 -11.46 -2.10
C LYS A 99 4.08 -11.99 -2.29
N LEU A 100 3.20 -11.26 -2.96
CA LEU A 100 1.87 -11.75 -3.34
C LEU A 100 2.02 -12.96 -4.28
N GLN A 101 1.25 -14.02 -4.05
CA GLN A 101 1.33 -15.24 -4.86
C GLN A 101 0.20 -15.35 -5.89
N ASP A 102 -1.00 -14.81 -5.59
CA ASP A 102 -2.16 -14.93 -6.47
C ASP A 102 -2.87 -13.60 -6.78
N PRO A 103 -2.66 -13.03 -7.99
CA PRO A 103 -3.34 -11.82 -8.46
C PRO A 103 -4.87 -11.98 -8.58
N ALA A 104 -5.37 -13.20 -8.80
CA ALA A 104 -6.81 -13.45 -9.00
C ALA A 104 -7.62 -13.26 -7.71
N LYS A 105 -6.98 -13.37 -6.53
CA LYS A 105 -7.62 -13.13 -5.23
C LYS A 105 -7.85 -11.65 -4.94
N LEU A 106 -7.14 -10.75 -5.62
CA LEU A 106 -7.38 -9.30 -5.56
C LEU A 106 -8.71 -8.90 -6.24
N ARG A 107 -9.40 -9.83 -6.94
CA ARG A 107 -10.61 -9.54 -7.73
C ARG A 107 -11.93 -9.54 -6.96
N ARG A 108 -11.98 -9.77 -5.64
CA ARG A 108 -13.28 -9.94 -4.96
C ARG A 108 -13.29 -9.58 -3.48
N VAL A 109 -13.90 -8.44 -3.10
CA VAL A 109 -14.62 -8.27 -1.80
C VAL A 109 -15.70 -7.17 -1.91
N GLY A 110 -16.91 -7.51 -1.42
CA GLY A 110 -18.10 -6.65 -1.23
C GLY A 110 -18.11 -5.87 0.11
N PRO A 111 -19.27 -5.51 0.67
CA PRO A 111 -19.49 -4.25 1.42
C PRO A 111 -18.84 -4.16 2.83
N PRO A 112 -18.80 -2.96 3.45
CA PRO A 112 -18.02 -2.62 4.64
C PRO A 112 -18.57 -3.13 5.96
N GLY A 113 -17.67 -3.57 6.86
CA GLY A 113 -17.95 -3.61 8.29
C GLY A 113 -16.74 -4.03 9.12
N ALA A 114 -16.44 -3.30 10.19
CA ALA A 114 -15.52 -3.63 11.29
C ALA A 114 -13.99 -3.44 11.12
N GLY A 115 -13.39 -3.60 9.94
CA GLY A 115 -11.91 -3.57 9.82
C GLY A 115 -11.25 -2.19 9.95
N ALA A 116 -11.95 -1.13 9.53
CA ALA A 116 -11.37 0.21 9.34
C ALA A 116 -10.99 0.95 10.64
N SER A 117 -11.70 0.69 11.74
CA SER A 117 -11.46 1.38 13.02
C SER A 117 -10.21 0.91 13.76
N TYR A 118 -9.74 -0.32 13.53
CA TYR A 118 -8.55 -0.86 14.21
C TYR A 118 -7.23 -0.38 13.59
N PHE A 119 -7.22 -0.11 12.29
CA PHE A 119 -6.01 0.39 11.64
C PHE A 119 -5.74 1.84 12.03
N GLY A 120 -6.76 2.72 12.01
CA GLY A 120 -6.64 4.12 12.47
C GLY A 120 -6.08 4.25 13.89
N SER A 121 -6.56 3.40 14.81
CA SER A 121 -6.11 3.39 16.21
C SER A 121 -4.67 2.88 16.42
N LEU A 122 -4.14 2.05 15.52
CA LEU A 122 -2.74 1.58 15.57
C LEU A 122 -1.74 2.64 15.05
N ILE A 123 -2.17 3.51 14.14
CA ILE A 123 -1.37 4.61 13.59
C ILE A 123 -1.71 5.99 14.19
N GLY A 124 -2.51 6.04 15.25
CA GLY A 124 -2.75 7.25 16.05
C GLY A 124 -3.69 8.28 15.41
N TRP A 125 -4.74 7.83 14.72
CA TRP A 125 -5.90 8.64 14.34
C TRP A 125 -7.10 8.35 15.24
#